data_AF-A0A699WNG5-F1
#
_entry.id   AF-A0A699WNG5-F1
#
_cell.length_a   1.000
_cell.length_b   1.000
_cell.length_c   1.000
_cell.angle_alpha   90.00
_cell.angle_beta   90.00
_cell.angle_gamma   90.00
#
_symmetry.space_group_name_H-M   'P 1'
#
loop_
_entity.id
_entity.type
_entity.pdbx_description
1 polymer ?
#
loop_
_entity_poly.entity_id
_entity_poly.type
_entity_poly.pdbx_seq_one_letter_code
_entity_poly.pdbx_strand_id
1 'polypeptide(L)'
;GSGVLCKEDIVAVLKTLVDIRNGKGIVDDIDHLGNRRVRCVGEMAENQFRVGLVRVERAVKERLSMAESEGLMPQDLINAKPVAAAVKEFFGSSQLSQFMDQNNPLSEITHKRRVSALGPGGLTRE
;
A
#
# COMPACT_ATOMS: atom_id res chain seq x y z
N GLY A 1 -8.31 14.82 -7.67
CA GLY A 1 -8.56 15.76 -6.57
C GLY A 1 -7.33 15.81 -5.67
N SER A 2 -7.33 16.71 -4.68
CA SER A 2 -6.30 16.72 -3.62
C SER A 2 -6.26 15.37 -2.91
N GLY A 3 -5.07 14.88 -2.57
CA GLY A 3 -4.88 13.67 -1.75
C GLY A 3 -5.01 13.92 -0.24
N VAL A 4 -5.25 15.17 0.15
CA VAL A 4 -5.45 15.62 1.54
C VAL A 4 -6.85 16.17 1.68
N LEU A 5 -7.55 15.78 2.75
CA LEU A 5 -8.92 16.21 3.06
C LEU A 5 -8.98 17.71 3.36
N CYS A 6 -10.04 18.37 2.87
CA CYS A 6 -10.35 19.75 3.22
C CYS A 6 -11.47 19.85 4.26
N LYS A 7 -11.73 21.06 4.77
CA LYS A 7 -12.76 21.29 5.80
C LYS A 7 -14.15 20.96 5.26
N GLU A 8 -14.38 21.26 3.99
CA GLU A 8 -15.65 21.04 3.30
C GLU A 8 -15.97 19.54 3.20
N ASP A 9 -14.96 18.69 2.94
CA ASP A 9 -15.12 17.22 2.93
C ASP A 9 -15.63 16.72 4.28
N ILE A 10 -15.01 17.18 5.38
CA ILE A 10 -15.36 16.78 6.74
C ILE A 10 -16.79 17.22 7.09
N VAL A 11 -17.14 18.48 6.77
CA VAL A 11 -18.49 19.00 7.03
C VAL A 11 -19.54 18.24 6.20
N ALA A 12 -19.24 17.87 4.96
CA ALA A 12 -20.13 17.07 4.13
C ALA A 12 -20.36 15.66 4.71
N VAL A 13 -19.29 14.98 5.16
CA VAL A 13 -19.39 13.66 5.80
C VAL A 13 -20.27 13.71 7.06
N LEU A 14 -20.09 14.73 7.91
CA LEU A 14 -20.90 14.89 9.12
C LEU A 14 -22.38 15.15 8.81
N LYS A 15 -22.68 15.95 7.78
CA LYS A 15 -24.06 16.19 7.33
C LYS A 15 -24.73 14.88 6.87
N THR A 16 -24.04 14.12 6.01
CA THR A 16 -24.55 12.82 5.54
C THR A 16 -24.81 11.86 6.70
N LEU A 17 -23.91 11.81 7.70
CA LEU A 17 -24.10 10.97 8.89
C LEU A 17 -25.36 11.35 9.68
N VAL A 18 -25.59 12.65 9.88
CA VAL A 18 -26.78 13.17 10.57
C VAL A 18 -28.05 12.93 9.75
N ASP A 19 -28.00 13.09 8.43
CA ASP A 19 -29.14 12.82 7.55
C ASP A 19 -29.55 11.34 7.60
N ILE A 20 -28.60 10.42 7.51
CA ILE A 20 -28.85 8.98 7.69
C ILE A 20 -29.49 8.71 9.06
N ARG A 21 -28.96 9.33 10.13
CA ARG A 21 -29.53 9.19 11.48
C ARG A 21 -30.96 9.72 11.58
N ASN A 22 -31.29 10.77 10.84
CA ASN A 22 -32.63 11.36 10.75
C ASN A 22 -33.56 10.60 9.78
N GLY A 23 -33.15 9.45 9.25
CA GLY A 23 -33.94 8.63 8.33
C GLY A 23 -33.93 9.12 6.88
N LYS A 24 -33.04 10.07 6.55
CA LYS A 24 -32.85 10.59 5.18
C LYS A 24 -31.59 9.96 4.58
N GLY A 25 -31.75 8.84 3.92
CA GLY A 25 -30.66 8.10 3.28
C GLY A 25 -30.65 6.63 3.67
N ILE A 26 -29.66 5.91 3.15
CA ILE A 26 -29.46 4.47 3.37
C ILE A 26 -28.03 4.24 3.79
N VAL A 27 -27.82 3.22 4.62
CA VAL A 27 -26.48 2.78 5.03
C VAL A 27 -25.87 1.96 3.89
N ASP A 28 -24.56 2.10 3.70
CA ASP A 28 -23.83 1.34 2.70
C ASP A 28 -23.72 -0.15 3.06
N ASP A 29 -23.76 -1.00 2.03
CA ASP A 29 -23.45 -2.41 2.14
C ASP A 29 -21.93 -2.62 1.99
N ILE A 30 -21.31 -3.22 3.02
CA ILE A 30 -19.87 -3.50 3.07
C ILE A 30 -19.44 -4.58 2.05
N ASP A 31 -20.36 -5.44 1.64
CA ASP A 31 -20.08 -6.53 0.71
C ASP A 31 -20.28 -6.12 -0.76
N HIS A 32 -20.83 -4.92 -0.99
CA HIS A 32 -20.99 -4.38 -2.33
C HIS A 32 -19.63 -4.28 -3.05
N LEU A 33 -19.50 -4.91 -4.22
CA LEU A 33 -18.22 -4.94 -4.95
C LEU A 33 -17.75 -3.55 -5.41
N GLY A 34 -18.65 -2.56 -5.51
CA GLY A 34 -18.27 -1.16 -5.71
C GLY A 34 -17.42 -0.58 -4.56
N ASN A 35 -17.55 -1.12 -3.35
CA ASN A 35 -16.77 -0.75 -2.16
C ASN A 35 -15.54 -1.65 -1.94
N ARG A 36 -15.34 -2.66 -2.80
CA ARG A 36 -14.21 -3.61 -2.70
C ARG A 36 -13.28 -3.47 -3.90
N ARG A 37 -12.07 -2.97 -3.66
CA ARG A 37 -11.05 -2.77 -4.69
C ARG A 37 -10.00 -3.89 -4.67
N VAL A 38 -9.76 -4.51 -5.83
CA VAL A 38 -8.68 -5.50 -6.00
C VAL A 38 -7.34 -4.78 -6.14
N ARG A 39 -6.34 -5.20 -5.35
CA ARG A 39 -4.95 -4.76 -5.49
C ARG A 39 -4.13 -5.88 -6.12
N CYS A 40 -3.46 -5.57 -7.22
CA CYS A 40 -2.59 -6.52 -7.92
C CYS A 40 -1.14 -6.43 -7.40
N VAL A 41 -0.31 -7.40 -7.77
CA VAL A 41 1.11 -7.47 -7.38
C VAL A 41 1.88 -6.18 -7.68
N GLY A 42 1.59 -5.52 -8.81
CA GLY A 42 2.27 -4.28 -9.20
C GLY A 42 2.07 -3.15 -8.20
N GLU A 43 0.82 -2.88 -7.80
CA GLU A 43 0.50 -1.84 -6.81
C GLU A 43 1.09 -2.16 -5.43
N MET A 44 1.08 -3.43 -5.04
CA MET A 44 1.67 -3.84 -3.77
C MET A 44 3.18 -3.65 -3.76
N ALA A 45 3.85 -4.06 -4.85
CA ALA A 45 5.29 -3.89 -5.02
C ALA A 45 5.68 -2.40 -5.09
N GLU A 46 4.90 -1.58 -5.80
CA GLU A 46 5.09 -0.12 -5.86
C GLU A 46 5.03 0.51 -4.47
N ASN A 47 4.05 0.12 -3.64
CA ASN A 47 3.94 0.62 -2.27
C ASN A 47 5.19 0.28 -1.43
N GLN A 48 5.71 -0.94 -1.54
CA GLN A 48 6.91 -1.36 -0.81
C GLN A 48 8.17 -0.66 -1.33
N PHE A 49 8.24 -0.46 -2.65
CA PHE A 49 9.30 0.33 -3.27
C PHE A 49 9.28 1.78 -2.79
N ARG A 50 8.11 2.41 -2.73
CA ARG A 50 7.91 3.76 -2.19
C ARG A 50 8.35 3.87 -0.73
N VAL A 51 8.02 2.89 0.11
CA VAL A 51 8.53 2.84 1.50
C VAL A 51 10.05 2.78 1.53
N GLY A 52 10.66 1.99 0.64
CA GLY A 52 12.12 1.97 0.46
C GLY A 52 12.69 3.34 0.07
N LEU A 53 12.05 4.04 -0.87
CA LEU A 53 12.47 5.37 -1.30
C LEU A 53 12.36 6.43 -0.19
N VAL A 54 11.30 6.41 0.62
CA VAL A 54 11.16 7.34 1.76
C VAL A 54 12.32 7.17 2.76
N ARG A 55 12.79 5.94 2.97
CA ARG A 55 13.98 5.69 3.80
C ARG A 55 15.25 6.25 3.17
N VAL A 56 15.42 6.10 1.86
CA VAL A 56 16.55 6.68 1.11
C VAL A 56 16.51 8.21 1.18
N GLU A 57 15.35 8.82 0.94
CA GLU A 57 15.15 10.27 1.00
C GLU A 57 15.58 10.83 2.36
N ARG A 58 15.17 10.18 3.46
CA ARG A 58 15.56 10.58 4.81
C ARG A 58 17.07 10.53 5.02
N ALA A 59 17.71 9.43 4.64
CA ALA A 59 19.16 9.27 4.78
C ALA A 59 19.95 10.28 3.93
N VAL A 60 19.46 10.59 2.73
CA VAL A 60 20.04 11.61 1.85
C VAL A 60 19.92 13.01 2.47
N LYS A 61 18.74 13.37 2.99
CA LYS A 61 18.54 14.67 3.66
C LYS A 61 19.45 14.84 4.89
N GLU A 62 19.55 13.80 5.72
CA GLU A 62 20.43 13.80 6.90
C GLU A 62 21.90 13.99 6.49
N ARG A 63 22.38 13.29 5.46
CA ARG A 63 23.76 13.44 4.96
C ARG A 63 24.04 14.82 4.37
N LEU A 64 23.11 15.36 3.59
CA LEU A 64 23.22 16.70 3.03
C LEU A 64 23.26 17.80 4.11
N SER A 65 22.64 17.58 5.28
CA SER A 65 22.71 18.53 6.38
C SER A 65 24.03 18.53 7.15
N MET A 66 24.81 17.44 7.09
CA MET A 66 26.05 17.28 7.86
C MET A 66 27.33 17.49 7.03
N ALA A 67 27.23 17.44 5.70
CA ALA A 67 28.40 17.50 4.85
C ALA A 67 28.81 18.94 4.52
N GLU A 68 30.11 19.23 4.65
CA GLU A 68 30.71 20.40 4.02
C GLU A 68 30.62 20.20 2.49
N SER A 69 30.03 21.17 1.80
CA SER A 69 29.45 21.00 0.46
C SER A 69 30.47 20.79 -0.69
N GLU A 70 31.75 20.63 -0.41
CA GLU A 70 32.78 20.49 -1.45
C GLU A 70 33.04 19.02 -1.79
N GLY A 71 32.67 18.62 -3.01
CA GLY A 71 33.07 17.34 -3.62
C GLY A 71 32.11 16.16 -3.46
N LEU A 72 30.93 16.35 -2.87
CA LEU A 72 29.91 15.29 -2.77
C LEU A 72 29.31 14.91 -4.13
N MET A 73 29.37 13.63 -4.49
CA MET A 73 28.73 13.11 -5.69
C MET A 73 27.41 12.38 -5.36
N PRO A 74 26.41 12.35 -6.26
CA PRO A 74 25.12 11.70 -6.01
C PRO A 74 25.21 10.21 -5.63
N GLN A 75 26.22 9.50 -6.15
CA GLN A 75 26.48 8.09 -5.83
C GLN A 75 26.86 7.87 -4.36
N ASP A 76 27.44 8.88 -3.69
CA ASP A 76 27.85 8.79 -2.28
C ASP A 76 26.64 8.93 -1.34
N LEU A 77 25.59 9.61 -1.83
CA LEU A 77 24.35 9.86 -1.10
C LEU A 77 23.38 8.67 -1.19
N ILE A 78 23.32 7.99 -2.33
CA ILE A 78 22.31 6.95 -2.62
C ILE A 78 22.81 5.58 -2.17
N ASN A 79 22.04 4.92 -1.31
CA ASN A 79 22.26 3.53 -0.92
C ASN A 79 21.09 2.64 -1.39
N ALA A 80 21.38 1.60 -2.16
CA ALA A 80 20.36 0.68 -2.68
C ALA A 80 19.84 -0.33 -1.62
N LYS A 81 20.58 -0.58 -0.52
CA LYS A 81 20.23 -1.59 0.48
C LYS A 81 18.83 -1.41 1.08
N PRO A 82 18.38 -0.19 1.49
CA PRO A 82 17.05 0.00 2.05
C PRO A 82 15.91 -0.35 1.08
N VAL A 83 16.09 -0.06 -0.20
CA VAL A 83 15.10 -0.37 -1.24
C VAL A 83 15.06 -1.87 -1.52
N ALA A 84 16.23 -2.48 -1.72
CA ALA A 84 16.34 -3.92 -1.94
C ALA A 84 15.80 -4.73 -0.75
N ALA A 85 16.06 -4.28 0.48
CA ALA A 85 15.55 -4.92 1.69
C ALA A 85 14.00 -4.88 1.75
N ALA A 86 13.38 -3.72 1.49
CA ALA A 86 11.93 -3.59 1.49
C ALA A 86 11.25 -4.50 0.44
N VAL A 87 11.83 -4.58 -0.76
CA VAL A 87 11.31 -5.47 -1.83
C VAL A 87 11.51 -6.94 -1.46
N LYS A 88 12.68 -7.30 -0.93
CA LYS A 88 12.97 -8.69 -0.54
C LYS A 88 12.09 -9.15 0.62
N GLU A 89 11.84 -8.28 1.60
CA GLU A 89 10.93 -8.54 2.71
C GLU A 89 9.52 -8.81 2.18
N PHE A 90 9.01 -7.97 1.27
CA PHE A 90 7.70 -8.18 0.65
C PHE A 90 7.56 -9.55 -0.01
N PHE A 91 8.50 -9.96 -0.87
CA PHE A 91 8.40 -11.27 -1.54
C PHE A 91 8.75 -12.45 -0.62
N GLY A 92 9.50 -12.23 0.46
CA GLY A 92 9.97 -13.29 1.34
C GLY A 92 9.03 -13.62 2.50
N SER A 93 8.32 -12.63 3.06
CA SER A 93 7.52 -12.79 4.29
C SER A 93 6.05 -12.42 4.14
N SER A 94 5.63 -11.84 3.01
CA SER A 94 4.22 -11.50 2.80
C SER A 94 3.35 -12.75 2.76
N GLN A 95 2.23 -12.72 3.49
CA GLN A 95 1.18 -13.75 3.43
C GLN A 95 0.63 -13.99 2.01
N LEU A 96 0.76 -13.00 1.12
CA LEU A 96 0.30 -13.05 -0.26
C LEU A 96 1.38 -13.55 -1.23
N SER A 97 2.63 -13.67 -0.78
CA SER A 97 3.72 -14.28 -1.54
C SER A 97 3.85 -15.74 -1.12
N GLN A 98 3.12 -16.63 -1.80
CA GLN A 98 3.01 -18.05 -1.46
C GLN A 98 3.72 -18.93 -2.48
N PHE A 99 4.12 -20.13 -2.05
CA PHE A 99 4.59 -21.16 -2.98
C PHE A 99 3.48 -21.51 -3.98
N MET A 100 3.83 -21.56 -5.27
CA MET A 100 2.88 -21.87 -6.34
C MET A 100 2.31 -23.28 -6.16
N ASP A 101 1.02 -23.46 -6.44
CA ASP A 101 0.41 -24.79 -6.43
C ASP A 101 0.60 -25.41 -7.81
N GLN A 102 1.44 -26.46 -7.86
CA GLN A 102 1.89 -27.09 -9.10
C GLN A 102 1.45 -28.56 -9.21
N ASN A 103 0.39 -28.96 -8.49
CA ASN A 103 -0.13 -30.32 -8.57
C ASN A 103 -0.61 -30.68 -10.00
N ASN A 104 -1.17 -29.71 -10.72
CA ASN A 104 -1.58 -29.84 -12.12
C ASN A 104 -1.75 -28.44 -12.76
N PRO A 105 -1.86 -28.33 -14.10
CA PRO A 105 -2.00 -27.03 -14.77
C PRO A 105 -3.22 -26.20 -14.33
N LEU A 106 -4.33 -26.85 -13.94
CA LEU A 106 -5.53 -26.16 -13.47
C LEU A 106 -5.31 -25.53 -12.09
N SER A 107 -4.60 -26.22 -11.19
CA SER A 107 -4.18 -25.68 -9.89
C SER A 107 -3.35 -24.41 -10.06
N GLU A 108 -2.39 -24.40 -10.99
CA GLU A 108 -1.54 -23.24 -11.25
C GLU A 108 -2.36 -22.02 -11.72
N ILE A 109 -3.25 -22.22 -12.69
CA ILE A 109 -4.12 -21.15 -13.21
C ILE A 109 -5.06 -20.64 -12.12
N THR A 110 -5.66 -21.55 -11.35
CA THR A 110 -6.59 -21.19 -10.27
C THR A 110 -5.87 -20.40 -9.17
N HIS A 111 -4.63 -20.79 -8.84
CA HIS A 111 -3.84 -20.07 -7.84
C HIS A 111 -3.49 -18.66 -8.31
N LYS A 112 -3.03 -18.49 -9.56
CA LYS A 112 -2.69 -17.17 -10.12
C LYS A 112 -3.90 -16.22 -10.24
N ARG A 113 -5.11 -16.77 -10.38
CA ARG A 113 -6.37 -15.99 -10.50
C ARG A 113 -7.12 -15.81 -9.17
N ARG A 114 -6.52 -16.24 -8.06
CA ARG A 114 -7.12 -16.16 -6.72
C ARG A 114 -7.12 -14.72 -6.22
N VAL A 115 -8.24 -14.31 -5.61
CA VAL A 115 -8.36 -13.06 -4.86
C VAL A 115 -8.48 -13.40 -3.37
N SER A 116 -7.77 -12.66 -2.52
CA SER A 116 -7.79 -12.84 -1.06
C SER A 116 -8.31 -11.58 -0.39
N ALA A 117 -9.22 -11.76 0.59
CA ALA A 117 -9.61 -10.69 1.51
C ALA A 117 -8.65 -10.57 2.71
N LEU A 118 -7.73 -11.53 2.88
CA LEU A 118 -6.74 -11.58 3.95
C LEU A 118 -5.42 -10.95 3.49
N GLY A 119 -4.61 -10.52 4.45
CA GLY A 119 -3.28 -9.93 4.22
C GLY A 119 -3.17 -8.50 4.77
N PRO A 120 -2.05 -7.82 4.54
CA PRO A 120 -1.84 -6.47 5.02
C PRO A 120 -2.88 -5.50 4.47
N GLY A 121 -3.69 -4.91 5.35
CA GLY A 121 -4.80 -4.03 5.00
C GLY A 121 -6.10 -4.74 4.62
N GLY A 122 -6.18 -6.05 4.80
CA GLY A 122 -7.39 -6.87 4.65
C GLY A 122 -8.01 -7.26 5.99
N LEU A 123 -8.92 -8.24 5.95
CA LEU A 123 -9.60 -8.81 7.11
C LEU A 123 -8.70 -9.82 7.85
N THR A 124 -8.93 -9.98 9.15
CA THR A 124 -8.38 -11.06 9.98
C THR A 124 -9.36 -12.23 10.06
N ARG A 125 -8.89 -13.41 10.47
CA ARG A 125 -9.72 -14.64 10.59
C ARG A 125 -10.37 -14.83 11.96
N GLU A 126 -10.38 -13.80 12.80
CA GLU A 126 -10.97 -13.83 14.14
C GLU A 126 -12.44 -13.40 14.12
#